data_AF-A0AAW0N2H3-F1
#
_entry.id   AF-A0AAW0N2H3-F1
#
_cell.length_a   1.000
_cell.length_b   1.000
_cell.length_c   1.000
_cell.angle_alpha   90.00
_cell.angle_beta   90.00
_cell.angle_gamma   90.00
#
_symmetry.space_group_name_H-M   'P 1'
#
loop_
_entity.id
_entity.type
_entity.pdbx_description
1 polymer ?
#
loop_
_entity_poly.entity_id
_entity_poly.type
_entity_poly.pdbx_seq_one_letter_code
_entity_poly.pdbx_strand_id
1 'polypeptide(L)'
;MNAFQAGACRRRMDNSRPEKYLYGELILDPNTAHRQLKLSKNDRSATMTDSEQPYSDHPDRFDSCRQVLSSSGLTGRCYWEVAWNDSLEKDVAVSYRGLNEKALVE
;
A
#
# COMPACT_ATOMS: atom_id res chain seq x y z
N MET A 1 -0.15 5.98 -11.42
CA MET A 1 -0.68 6.26 -10.08
C MET A 1 -0.39 5.03 -9.23
N ASN A 2 0.19 5.12 -8.05
CA ASN A 2 0.44 3.93 -7.21
C ASN A 2 -0.64 3.87 -6.12
N ALA A 3 -1.12 2.69 -5.76
CA ALA A 3 -1.84 2.56 -4.50
C ALA A 3 -0.83 2.62 -3.34
N PHE A 4 -1.20 3.35 -2.29
CA PHE A 4 -0.48 3.59 -1.04
C PHE A 4 -1.27 2.98 0.11
N GLN A 5 -0.61 2.61 1.21
CA GLN A 5 -1.30 2.08 2.40
C GLN A 5 -0.89 2.88 3.67
N ALA A 6 -1.71 3.82 4.19
CA ALA A 6 -1.64 4.39 5.57
C ALA A 6 -2.75 5.41 5.96
N GLY A 7 -3.44 5.20 7.11
CA GLY A 7 -3.94 6.24 8.06
C GLY A 7 -5.37 6.91 8.00
N ALA A 8 -6.44 6.20 8.41
CA ALA A 8 -7.89 6.49 8.50
C ALA A 8 -8.73 7.05 7.29
N CYS A 9 -9.76 6.30 6.85
CA CYS A 9 -11.05 6.88 6.37
C CYS A 9 -12.31 6.02 6.62
N ARG A 10 -13.37 6.67 7.12
CA ARG A 10 -14.64 6.13 7.64
C ARG A 10 -15.55 5.58 6.52
N ARG A 11 -16.23 4.46 6.80
CA ARG A 11 -17.10 3.66 5.89
C ARG A 11 -18.08 4.47 5.02
N ARG A 12 -18.21 4.03 3.75
CA ARG A 12 -19.51 3.68 3.14
C ARG A 12 -19.37 2.35 2.39
N MET A 13 -20.20 1.37 2.76
CA MET A 13 -20.37 0.12 2.01
C MET A 13 -21.39 0.36 0.90
N ASP A 14 -20.94 0.36 -0.34
CA ASP A 14 -21.77 0.05 -1.51
C ASP A 14 -21.11 -1.16 -2.19
N ASN A 15 -21.85 -2.26 -2.29
CA ASN A 15 -21.41 -3.55 -2.81
C ASN A 15 -21.68 -3.70 -4.32
N SER A 16 -21.94 -2.61 -5.05
CA SER A 16 -22.10 -2.66 -6.51
C SER A 16 -20.75 -2.84 -7.20
N ARG A 17 -20.40 -4.10 -7.50
CA ARG A 17 -19.25 -4.47 -8.32
C ARG A 17 -19.40 -3.88 -9.73
N PRO A 18 -18.50 -3.01 -10.18
CA PRO A 18 -18.69 -2.36 -11.47
C PRO A 18 -18.07 -3.16 -12.63
N GLU A 19 -18.90 -3.53 -13.60
CA GLU A 19 -18.59 -4.42 -14.73
C GLU A 19 -17.56 -3.88 -15.75
N LYS A 20 -17.10 -2.63 -15.63
CA LYS A 20 -16.27 -1.93 -16.64
C LYS A 20 -14.79 -1.72 -16.24
N TYR A 21 -14.34 -2.30 -15.13
CA TYR A 21 -13.00 -2.05 -14.61
C TYR A 21 -12.03 -3.18 -14.97
N LEU A 22 -10.79 -2.81 -15.32
CA LEU A 22 -9.70 -3.78 -15.44
C LEU A 22 -9.35 -4.27 -14.03
N TYR A 23 -9.43 -5.58 -13.83
CA TYR A 23 -8.98 -6.24 -12.61
C TYR A 23 -7.44 -6.20 -12.59
N GLY A 24 -6.90 -5.23 -11.85
CA GLY A 24 -5.47 -5.05 -11.70
C GLY A 24 -4.96 -5.88 -10.54
N GLU A 25 -4.01 -6.76 -10.80
CA GLU A 25 -3.33 -7.50 -9.74
C GLU A 25 -2.35 -6.55 -9.02
N LEU A 26 -2.69 -6.13 -7.81
CA LEU A 26 -1.88 -5.20 -7.03
C LEU A 26 -0.76 -5.98 -6.30
N ILE A 27 0.49 -5.75 -6.72
CA ILE A 27 1.69 -6.31 -6.11
C ILE A 27 2.42 -5.20 -5.37
N LEU A 28 2.78 -5.44 -4.11
CA LEU A 28 3.51 -4.51 -3.25
C LEU A 28 5.01 -4.54 -3.58
N ASP A 29 5.66 -3.39 -3.49
CA ASP A 29 7.08 -3.25 -3.75
C ASP A 29 7.91 -3.41 -2.46
N PRO A 30 8.68 -4.50 -2.31
CA PRO A 30 9.52 -4.72 -1.14
C PRO A 30 10.62 -3.66 -0.97
N ASN A 31 11.00 -2.95 -2.04
CA ASN A 31 12.01 -1.87 -1.96
C ASN A 31 11.46 -0.62 -1.28
N THR A 32 10.14 -0.42 -1.32
CA THR A 32 9.48 0.72 -0.68
C THR A 32 9.00 0.40 0.73
N ALA A 33 8.76 -0.88 1.04
CA ALA A 33 8.17 -1.32 2.30
C ALA A 33 8.99 -0.88 3.53
N HIS A 34 8.32 -0.27 4.50
CA HIS A 34 8.92 0.00 5.80
C HIS A 34 9.41 -1.29 6.48
N ARG A 35 10.50 -1.20 7.23
CA ARG A 35 11.16 -2.38 7.86
C ARG A 35 10.25 -3.15 8.82
N GLN A 36 9.29 -2.50 9.46
CA GLN A 36 8.30 -3.16 10.33
C GLN A 36 7.12 -3.80 9.56
N LEU A 37 7.10 -3.76 8.23
CA LEU A 37 6.09 -4.43 7.42
C LEU A 37 6.67 -5.71 6.83
N LYS A 38 6.02 -6.84 7.11
CA LYS A 38 6.33 -8.12 6.47
C LYS A 38 5.40 -8.35 5.28
N LEU A 39 5.99 -8.40 4.09
CA LEU A 39 5.29 -8.82 2.88
C LEU A 39 5.14 -10.35 2.82
N SER A 40 4.00 -10.80 2.31
CA SER A 40 3.64 -12.21 2.19
C SER A 40 2.64 -12.44 1.05
N LYS A 41 2.30 -13.70 0.78
CA LYS A 41 1.38 -14.11 -0.30
C LYS A 41 1.82 -13.54 -1.66
N ASN A 42 3.10 -13.73 -2.01
CA ASN A 42 3.73 -13.17 -3.21
C ASN A 42 3.54 -11.65 -3.29
N ASP A 43 3.88 -10.97 -2.18
CA ASP A 43 3.80 -9.52 -2.02
C ASP A 43 2.40 -8.92 -2.24
N ARG A 44 1.35 -9.69 -1.96
CA ARG A 44 -0.06 -9.21 -2.00
C ARG A 44 -0.63 -8.88 -0.64
N SER A 45 0.15 -9.08 0.42
CA SER A 45 -0.28 -8.82 1.78
C SER A 45 0.87 -8.28 2.61
N ALA A 46 0.61 -7.23 3.38
CA ALA A 46 1.53 -6.66 4.35
C ALA A 46 0.98 -6.89 5.76
N THR A 47 1.86 -7.30 6.68
CA THR A 47 1.54 -7.45 8.11
C THR A 47 2.52 -6.65 8.95
N MET A 48 2.03 -5.96 9.96
CA MET A 48 2.88 -5.26 10.93
C MET A 48 3.60 -6.29 11.81
N THR A 49 4.89 -6.09 12.05
CA THR A 49 5.70 -6.89 12.96
C THR A 49 6.47 -6.01 13.93
N ASP A 50 6.69 -6.50 15.14
CA ASP A 50 7.50 -5.78 16.14
C ASP A 50 8.98 -5.74 15.75
N SER A 51 9.46 -6.76 15.04
CA SER A 51 10.82 -6.85 14.52
C SER A 51 10.94 -6.28 13.11
N GLU A 52 12.09 -5.67 12.83
CA GLU A 52 12.46 -5.25 11.49
C GLU A 52 12.73 -6.45 10.59
N GLN A 53 12.17 -6.39 9.38
CA GLN A 53 12.42 -7.34 8.31
C GLN A 53 13.80 -7.08 7.70
N PRO A 54 14.51 -8.13 7.25
CA PRO A 54 15.88 -8.03 6.73
C PRO A 54 15.92 -7.47 5.30
N TYR A 55 15.25 -6.34 5.07
CA TYR A 55 15.27 -5.66 3.79
C TYR A 55 16.58 -4.88 3.64
N SER A 56 17.19 -4.99 2.45
CA SER A 56 18.37 -4.20 2.10
C SER A 56 18.02 -2.72 2.05
N ASP A 57 19.01 -1.86 2.33
CA ASP A 57 18.85 -0.42 2.15
C ASP A 57 18.47 -0.09 0.72
N HIS A 58 17.49 0.80 0.57
CA HIS A 58 17.00 1.26 -0.72
C HIS A 58 16.54 2.72 -0.59
N PRO A 59 16.87 3.61 -1.54
CA PRO A 59 16.52 5.03 -1.45
C PRO A 59 15.00 5.28 -1.39
N ASP A 60 14.20 4.40 -1.98
CA ASP A 60 12.73 4.50 -2.00
C ASP A 60 12.05 3.90 -0.76
N ARG A 61 12.83 3.38 0.21
CA ARG A 61 12.29 2.74 1.40
C ARG A 61 11.72 3.79 2.36
N PHE A 62 10.52 3.54 2.86
CA PHE A 62 10.00 4.33 3.96
C PHE A 62 10.70 3.94 5.26
N ASP A 63 11.44 4.86 5.87
CA ASP A 63 12.08 4.66 7.18
C ASP A 63 11.30 5.33 8.33
N SER A 64 10.49 6.34 8.04
CA SER A 64 9.75 7.11 9.06
C SER A 64 8.29 6.69 9.22
N CYS A 65 7.68 6.17 8.16
CA CYS A 65 6.27 5.81 8.14
C CYS A 65 6.09 4.35 7.72
N ARG A 66 5.15 3.65 8.36
CA ARG A 66 4.84 2.23 8.12
C ARG A 66 4.01 2.05 6.85
N GLN A 67 4.62 2.35 5.71
CA GLN A 67 4.00 2.40 4.39
C GLN A 67 4.68 1.44 3.41
N VAL A 68 3.98 1.15 2.33
CA VAL A 68 4.47 0.40 1.17
C VAL A 68 3.70 0.84 -0.07
N LEU A 69 4.39 0.95 -1.20
CA LEU A 69 3.81 1.25 -2.50
C LEU A 69 3.61 -0.04 -3.31
N SER A 70 2.82 0.07 -4.37
CA SER A 70 2.77 -0.95 -5.43
C SER A 70 3.99 -0.88 -6.34
N SER A 71 4.42 -2.04 -6.84
CA SER A 71 5.56 -2.17 -7.77
C SER A 71 5.30 -1.48 -9.11
N SER A 72 4.04 -1.51 -9.55
CA SER A 72 3.62 -0.98 -10.84
C SER A 72 2.64 0.16 -10.65
N GLY A 73 2.82 1.20 -11.47
CA GLY A 73 1.82 2.25 -11.59
C GLY A 73 0.55 1.72 -12.23
N LEU A 74 -0.57 2.12 -11.66
CA LEU A 74 -1.90 2.00 -12.23
C LEU A 74 -2.03 2.95 -13.43
N THR A 75 -2.58 2.42 -14.53
CA THR A 75 -2.89 3.14 -15.77
C THR A 75 -4.35 2.96 -16.14
N GLY A 76 -5.03 4.03 -16.56
CA GLY A 76 -6.45 3.98 -16.91
C GLY A 76 -7.37 3.83 -15.68
N ARG A 77 -8.55 3.23 -15.88
CA ARG A 77 -9.49 2.92 -14.79
C ARG A 77 -9.24 1.52 -14.27
N CYS A 78 -8.92 1.41 -12.99
CA CYS A 78 -8.59 0.17 -12.30
C CYS A 78 -9.43 0.06 -11.03
N TYR A 79 -9.65 -1.18 -10.60
CA TYR A 79 -10.36 -1.51 -9.38
C TYR A 79 -9.54 -2.54 -8.60
N TRP A 80 -9.44 -2.36 -7.29
CA TRP A 80 -8.83 -3.31 -6.38
C TRP A 80 -9.62 -3.37 -5.09
N GLU A 81 -9.60 -4.54 -4.46
CA GLU A 81 -10.17 -4.77 -3.13
C GLU A 81 -9.03 -5.16 -2.20
N VAL A 82 -9.10 -4.70 -0.96
CA VAL A 82 -8.14 -5.08 0.07
C VAL A 82 -8.91 -5.71 1.22
N ALA A 83 -8.48 -6.91 1.59
CA ALA A 83 -8.95 -7.56 2.80
C ALA A 83 -8.01 -7.21 3.96
N TRP A 84 -8.57 -6.77 5.09
CA TRP A 84 -7.80 -6.52 6.30
C TRP A 84 -8.54 -6.94 7.57
N ASN A 85 -7.79 -7.16 8.65
CA ASN A 85 -8.33 -7.39 9.99
C ASN A 85 -8.62 -6.05 10.70
N ASP A 86 -9.63 -6.01 11.57
CA ASP A 86 -10.03 -4.81 12.32
C ASP A 86 -9.10 -4.46 13.50
N SER A 87 -8.03 -5.21 13.73
CA SER A 87 -7.19 -5.08 14.92
C SER A 87 -6.26 -3.87 14.92
N LEU A 88 -6.06 -3.23 13.77
CA LEU A 88 -5.15 -2.09 13.61
C LEU A 88 -5.70 -1.13 12.56
N GLU A 89 -5.50 0.17 12.77
CA GLU A 89 -5.80 1.22 11.80
C GLU A 89 -4.94 1.04 10.55
N LYS A 90 -5.58 1.01 9.38
CA LYS A 90 -4.98 0.85 8.05
C LYS A 90 -5.75 1.71 7.07
N ASP A 91 -5.07 2.23 6.05
CA ASP A 91 -5.73 2.81 4.88
C ASP A 91 -5.22 2.27 3.60
N VAL A 92 -5.96 2.57 2.54
CA VAL A 92 -5.49 2.51 1.17
C VAL A 92 -5.75 3.87 0.52
N ALA A 93 -4.74 4.42 -0.14
CA ALA A 93 -4.81 5.66 -0.91
C ALA A 93 -4.19 5.47 -2.31
N VAL A 94 -4.19 6.51 -3.13
CA VAL A 94 -3.56 6.52 -4.45
C VAL A 94 -2.66 7.75 -4.56
N SER A 95 -1.41 7.58 -4.98
CA SER A 95 -0.44 8.65 -5.15
C SER A 95 0.10 8.73 -6.59
N TYR A 96 0.72 9.86 -6.93
CA TYR A 96 1.45 10.03 -8.19
C TYR A 96 2.92 9.60 -8.00
N ARG A 97 3.48 8.93 -9.02
CA ARG A 97 4.90 8.55 -9.02
C ARG A 97 5.73 9.84 -9.19
N GLY A 98 6.62 10.15 -8.25
CA GLY A 98 7.55 11.27 -8.35
C GLY A 98 7.38 12.38 -7.30
N LEU A 99 6.44 12.27 -6.39
CA LEU A 99 6.51 13.04 -5.15
C LEU A 99 7.50 12.28 -4.25
N ASN A 100 8.69 12.87 -4.03
CA ASN A 100 9.64 12.40 -3.04
C ASN A 100 9.03 12.64 -1.65
N GLU A 101 8.08 11.79 -1.25
CA GLU A 101 7.33 11.93 -0.01
C GLU A 101 8.12 11.32 1.15
N LYS A 102 9.21 12.01 1.50
CA LYS A 102 9.35 12.43 2.91
C LYS A 102 8.31 13.52 3.15
N ALA A 103 7.02 13.18 3.06
CA ALA A 103 5.96 14.14 3.32
C ALA A 103 5.97 14.42 4.82
N LEU A 104 6.58 15.54 5.18
CA LEU A 104 6.37 16.20 6.46
C LEU A 104 4.87 16.47 6.57
N VAL A 105 4.24 15.80 7.52
CA VAL A 105 2.96 16.26 8.06
C VAL A 105 3.34 17.40 9.00
N GLU A 106 3.08 18.65 8.59
CA GLU A 106 2.98 19.77 9.53
C GLU A 106 1.67 19.69 10.31
#